data_AF-U3PFP5-F1
#
_entry.id   AF-U3PFP5-F1
#
_cell.length_a   1.000
_cell.length_b   1.000
_cell.length_c   1.000
_cell.angle_alpha   90.00
_cell.angle_beta   90.00
_cell.angle_gamma   90.00
#
_symmetry.space_group_name_H-M   'P 1'
#
loop_
_entity.id
_entity.type
_entity.pdbx_description
1 polymer ?
#
loop_
_entity_poly.entity_id
_entity_poly.type
_entity_poly.pdbx_seq_one_letter_code
_entity_poly.pdbx_strand_id
1 'polypeptide(L)'
;MAGRPVALHAQPCRVPLRHRIGVTLAVIGLICGFSIVPTDCALQIGPATTVAPGGSAPQSQDKDQYLFTAATLAAPVANRESSGATDGIQSLVQIGTNESWAKLVLIVGDWPMTDANVTVMLRWMRQENGPPDWWNRNNPLNNGYGSGGGAGLGSYPDLVSAAEYCAKNLQQGYPGIVAGLQAGTNADATAAAIWASPWASSHYANGAHWSTRPVEIVQAPASAWHR
;
A
#
# COMPACT_ATOMS: atom_id res chain seq x y z
N MET A 1 -72.22 -46.14 -3.70
CA MET A 1 -71.24 -45.97 -2.60
C MET A 1 -70.67 -44.56 -2.72
N ALA A 2 -71.12 -43.65 -1.85
CA ALA A 2 -70.73 -42.24 -1.86
C ALA A 2 -69.92 -41.93 -0.59
N GLY A 3 -68.69 -41.46 -0.76
CA GLY A 3 -67.78 -41.06 0.32
C GLY A 3 -67.38 -39.59 0.14
N ARG A 4 -67.57 -38.81 1.21
CA ARG A 4 -67.51 -37.35 1.33
C ARG A 4 -66.09 -36.76 1.17
N PRO A 5 -65.97 -35.47 0.81
CA PRO A 5 -64.70 -34.74 0.88
C PRO A 5 -64.35 -34.32 2.32
N VAL A 6 -63.07 -34.40 2.67
CA VAL A 6 -62.51 -33.90 3.94
C VAL A 6 -61.98 -32.49 3.72
N ALA A 7 -62.50 -31.54 4.50
CA ALA A 7 -61.99 -30.18 4.60
C ALA A 7 -60.81 -30.13 5.57
N LEU A 8 -59.68 -29.56 5.16
CA LEU A 8 -58.56 -29.20 6.03
C LEU A 8 -58.64 -27.70 6.34
N HIS A 9 -58.92 -27.38 7.61
CA HIS A 9 -58.84 -26.02 8.14
C HIS A 9 -57.41 -25.74 8.66
N ALA A 10 -56.84 -24.69 8.08
CA ALA A 10 -55.82 -23.73 8.52
C ALA A 10 -54.93 -24.01 9.76
N GLN A 11 -53.67 -23.58 9.65
CA GLN A 11 -53.15 -22.53 10.55
C GLN A 11 -51.96 -21.75 9.92
N PRO A 12 -51.94 -20.40 10.00
CA PRO A 12 -50.87 -19.56 9.48
C PRO A 12 -49.66 -19.54 10.42
N CYS A 13 -48.48 -19.80 9.86
CA CYS A 13 -47.21 -19.69 10.57
C CYS A 13 -46.91 -18.20 10.83
N ARG A 14 -47.10 -17.77 12.09
CA ARG A 14 -46.75 -16.42 12.56
C ARG A 14 -45.23 -16.29 12.70
N VAL A 15 -44.67 -15.30 12.03
CA VAL A 15 -43.27 -14.87 12.16
C VAL A 15 -43.06 -14.22 13.54
N PRO A 16 -42.03 -14.58 14.31
CA PRO A 16 -41.69 -13.85 15.53
C PRO A 16 -40.92 -12.58 15.20
N LEU A 17 -41.60 -11.44 15.31
CA LEU A 17 -41.06 -10.09 15.35
C LEU A 17 -40.25 -9.90 16.65
N ARG A 18 -38.92 -10.04 16.60
CA ARG A 18 -38.06 -9.72 17.74
C ARG A 18 -37.77 -8.21 17.78
N HIS A 19 -38.44 -7.53 18.69
CA HIS A 19 -38.04 -6.23 19.21
C HIS A 19 -36.65 -6.30 19.85
N ARG A 20 -35.74 -5.44 19.39
CA ARG A 20 -34.55 -4.98 20.13
C ARG A 20 -34.47 -3.47 19.89
N ILE A 21 -35.09 -2.68 20.77
CA ILE A 21 -34.41 -1.91 21.81
C ILE A 21 -33.24 -1.12 21.20
N GLY A 22 -33.50 0.16 20.97
CA GLY A 22 -32.52 1.12 20.46
C GLY A 22 -31.36 1.30 21.43
N VAL A 23 -30.17 1.45 20.85
CA VAL A 23 -28.99 1.95 21.55
C VAL A 23 -28.55 3.21 20.82
N THR A 24 -28.91 4.33 21.41
CA THR A 24 -28.39 5.66 21.11
C THR A 24 -26.92 5.67 21.53
N LEU A 25 -25.99 5.84 20.57
CA LEU A 25 -24.58 6.11 20.90
C LEU A 25 -24.29 7.58 20.60
N ALA A 26 -23.99 8.30 21.67
CA ALA A 26 -23.70 9.71 21.70
C ALA A 26 -22.38 10.03 20.97
N VAL A 27 -22.43 11.09 20.16
CA VAL A 27 -21.26 11.74 19.58
C VAL A 27 -20.51 12.48 20.71
N ILE A 28 -19.26 12.11 20.95
CA ILE A 28 -18.33 12.90 21.77
C ILE A 28 -17.21 13.36 20.85
N GLY A 29 -17.21 14.66 20.55
CA GLY A 29 -16.11 15.33 19.86
C GLY A 29 -14.95 15.58 20.81
N LEU A 30 -13.72 15.37 20.32
CA LEU A 30 -12.52 15.93 20.91
C LEU A 30 -11.69 16.55 19.79
N ILE A 31 -11.69 17.88 19.77
CA ILE A 31 -10.79 18.73 19.00
C ILE A 31 -9.57 18.97 19.90
N CYS A 32 -8.37 18.61 19.45
CA CYS A 32 -7.12 19.11 20.00
C CYS A 32 -6.22 19.49 18.83
N GLY A 33 -5.94 20.79 18.72
CA GLY A 33 -5.14 21.37 17.67
C GLY A 33 -3.65 21.07 17.83
N PHE A 34 -2.95 21.03 16.70
CA PHE A 34 -1.50 21.15 16.65
C PHE A 34 -1.14 22.43 15.90
N SER A 35 -0.41 23.29 16.59
CA SER A 35 0.14 24.55 16.10
C SER A 35 1.27 24.29 15.10
N ILE A 36 1.22 24.98 13.96
CA ILE A 36 2.32 25.09 13.01
C ILE A 36 3.35 26.06 13.61
N VAL A 37 4.60 25.62 13.75
CA VAL A 37 5.75 26.51 13.99
C VAL A 37 6.54 26.59 12.67
N PRO A 38 6.63 27.76 12.02
CA PRO A 38 7.60 27.98 10.96
C PRO A 38 8.94 28.36 11.62
N THR A 39 10.00 27.59 11.36
CA THR A 39 11.37 28.03 11.66
C THR A 39 12.08 28.32 10.35
N ASP A 40 11.86 29.53 9.83
CA ASP A 40 12.80 30.19 8.92
C ASP A 40 13.75 31.01 9.78
N CYS A 41 15.05 30.68 9.76
CA CYS A 41 16.12 31.66 9.57
C CYS A 41 17.52 31.05 9.79
N ALA A 42 18.43 31.65 9.02
CA ALA A 42 19.89 31.68 9.19
C ALA A 42 20.68 30.48 8.65
N LEU A 43 21.29 30.66 7.48
CA LEU A 43 22.73 31.00 7.42
C LEU A 43 23.06 31.57 6.03
N GLN A 44 23.09 32.90 5.94
CA GLN A 44 23.89 33.60 4.94
C GLN A 44 25.38 33.40 5.28
N ILE A 45 26.12 32.75 4.39
CA ILE A 45 27.57 32.75 4.40
C ILE A 45 28.01 33.45 3.11
N GLY A 46 28.47 34.69 3.23
CA GLY A 46 29.10 35.43 2.14
C GLY A 46 30.49 34.87 1.82
N PRO A 47 31.00 35.04 0.58
CA PRO A 47 32.32 34.55 0.23
C PRO A 47 33.39 35.55 0.71
N ALA A 48 34.30 35.09 1.55
CA ALA A 48 35.56 35.77 1.81
C ALA A 48 36.68 34.74 1.70
N THR A 49 37.51 34.81 0.65
CA THR A 49 38.83 34.17 0.70
C THR A 49 39.84 34.98 -0.10
N THR A 50 40.79 35.53 0.66
CA THR A 50 41.99 36.26 0.29
C THR A 50 43.02 35.35 -0.40
N VAL A 51 43.74 35.90 -1.37
CA VAL A 51 44.81 35.28 -2.18
C VAL A 51 46.18 35.36 -1.48
N ALA A 52 47.00 34.30 -1.55
CA ALA A 52 48.48 34.38 -1.55
C ALA A 52 49.15 33.08 -2.10
N PRO A 53 50.41 33.12 -2.60
CA PRO A 53 50.89 32.25 -3.71
C PRO A 53 52.15 31.36 -3.43
N GLY A 54 52.46 30.44 -4.38
CA GLY A 54 53.78 29.81 -4.64
C GLY A 54 53.98 28.40 -4.04
N GLY A 55 54.63 27.39 -4.66
CA GLY A 55 55.37 27.26 -5.91
C GLY A 55 55.83 25.78 -6.13
N SER A 56 56.24 25.51 -7.38
CA SER A 56 56.93 24.37 -8.04
C SER A 56 57.22 23.02 -7.35
N ALA A 57 56.93 21.92 -8.07
CA ALA A 57 57.34 20.52 -7.82
C ALA A 57 58.77 20.19 -8.34
N PRO A 58 59.37 19.03 -7.96
CA PRO A 58 59.21 17.81 -8.79
C PRO A 58 59.14 16.45 -8.04
N GLN A 59 58.73 15.44 -8.82
CA GLN A 59 58.41 14.01 -8.59
C GLN A 59 59.29 13.14 -7.66
N SER A 60 58.65 12.16 -6.99
CA SER A 60 58.94 10.71 -7.12
C SER A 60 57.78 9.84 -6.57
N GLN A 61 57.49 8.75 -7.28
CA GLN A 61 56.36 7.81 -7.11
C GLN A 61 56.50 6.89 -5.89
N ASP A 62 55.43 6.78 -5.10
CA ASP A 62 54.93 5.48 -4.62
C ASP A 62 53.39 5.53 -4.51
N LYS A 63 52.75 4.38 -4.66
CA LYS A 63 51.35 4.18 -5.05
C LYS A 63 50.34 4.51 -3.95
N ASP A 64 49.85 5.73 -3.96
CA ASP A 64 48.62 6.11 -3.28
C ASP A 64 47.67 6.76 -4.29
N GLN A 65 46.48 6.18 -4.44
CA GLN A 65 45.45 6.70 -5.35
C GLN A 65 44.74 7.88 -4.67
N TYR A 66 45.32 9.08 -4.81
CA TYR A 66 44.74 10.31 -4.27
C TYR A 66 43.61 10.81 -5.19
N LEU A 67 42.37 10.79 -4.68
CA LEU A 67 41.22 11.42 -5.32
C LEU A 67 41.25 12.93 -5.02
N PHE A 68 41.86 13.72 -5.90
CA PHE A 68 41.77 15.18 -5.81
C PHE A 68 40.37 15.64 -6.22
N THR A 69 39.55 16.00 -5.24
CA THR A 69 38.29 16.68 -5.51
C THR A 69 38.60 18.14 -5.81
N ALA A 70 38.57 18.54 -7.08
CA ALA A 70 38.54 19.95 -7.42
C ALA A 70 37.25 20.53 -6.81
N ALA A 71 37.41 21.45 -5.86
CA ALA A 71 36.31 22.17 -5.22
C ALA A 71 35.69 23.16 -6.21
N THR A 72 35.03 22.65 -7.25
CA THR A 72 33.93 23.22 -8.04
C THR A 72 33.65 22.21 -9.16
N LEU A 73 33.13 21.04 -8.80
CA LEU A 73 32.31 20.25 -9.72
C LEU A 73 30.87 20.63 -9.39
N ALA A 74 30.23 21.41 -10.27
CA ALA A 74 28.79 21.53 -10.23
C ALA A 74 28.22 20.11 -10.18
N ALA A 75 27.37 19.82 -9.18
CA ALA A 75 26.66 18.56 -9.12
C ALA A 75 26.09 18.29 -10.52
N PRO A 76 26.28 17.10 -11.11
CA PRO A 76 25.63 16.79 -12.36
C PRO A 76 24.15 17.08 -12.11
N VAL A 77 23.58 18.00 -12.89
CA VAL A 77 22.14 18.11 -12.98
C VAL A 77 21.74 16.75 -13.50
N ALA A 78 21.34 15.86 -12.59
CA ALA A 78 20.76 14.60 -12.94
C ALA A 78 19.53 15.00 -13.74
N ASN A 79 19.66 14.91 -15.05
CA ASN A 79 18.55 14.99 -15.95
C ASN A 79 17.70 13.78 -15.58
N ARG A 80 16.74 13.99 -14.66
CA ARG A 80 15.58 13.12 -14.52
C ARG A 80 14.78 13.33 -15.79
N GLU A 81 15.33 12.86 -16.91
CA GLU A 81 14.54 12.53 -18.07
C GLU A 81 13.40 11.71 -17.52
N SER A 82 12.19 12.18 -17.83
CA SER A 82 10.93 11.60 -17.41
C SER A 82 10.90 10.13 -17.81
N SER A 83 11.50 9.27 -16.98
CA SER A 83 11.29 7.83 -17.03
C SER A 83 9.80 7.68 -16.80
N GLY A 84 9.08 7.35 -17.87
CA GLY A 84 7.62 7.40 -17.86
C GLY A 84 7.09 6.45 -16.81
N ALA A 85 5.85 6.67 -16.33
CA ALA A 85 5.17 5.72 -15.45
C ALA A 85 5.23 4.27 -16.02
N THR A 86 5.22 4.13 -17.34
CA THR A 86 5.40 2.87 -18.07
C THR A 86 6.75 2.19 -17.79
N ASP A 87 7.86 2.94 -17.80
CA ASP A 87 9.20 2.39 -17.53
C ASP A 87 9.33 1.97 -16.06
N GLY A 88 8.69 2.72 -15.16
CA GLY A 88 8.58 2.37 -13.75
C GLY A 88 7.80 1.07 -13.54
N ILE A 89 6.65 0.92 -14.19
CA ILE A 89 5.83 -0.31 -14.14
C ILE A 89 6.61 -1.51 -14.67
N GLN A 90 7.24 -1.40 -15.84
CA GLN A 90 8.02 -2.50 -16.41
C GLN A 90 9.18 -2.90 -15.48
N SER A 91 9.87 -1.93 -14.88
CA SER A 91 10.94 -2.20 -13.92
C SER A 91 10.45 -2.99 -12.69
N LEU A 92 9.29 -2.61 -12.14
CA LEU A 92 8.67 -3.33 -11.02
C LEU A 92 8.28 -4.76 -11.40
N VAL A 93 7.69 -4.95 -12.58
CA VAL A 93 7.34 -6.26 -13.13
C VAL A 93 8.58 -7.13 -13.32
N GLN A 94 9.70 -6.56 -13.78
CA GLN A 94 10.95 -7.31 -13.95
C GLN A 94 11.53 -7.78 -12.61
N ILE A 95 11.51 -6.93 -11.58
CA ILE A 95 11.93 -7.27 -10.21
C ILE A 95 11.01 -8.35 -9.62
N GLY A 96 9.69 -8.19 -9.77
CA GLY A 96 8.71 -9.26 -9.52
C GLY A 96 8.51 -9.71 -8.07
N THR A 97 8.77 -8.84 -7.08
CA THR A 97 8.56 -9.14 -5.65
C THR A 97 7.18 -8.72 -5.14
N ASN A 98 6.80 -9.15 -3.94
CA ASN A 98 5.64 -8.61 -3.23
C ASN A 98 5.74 -7.09 -3.05
N GLU A 99 6.93 -6.56 -2.77
CA GLU A 99 7.15 -5.11 -2.71
C GLU A 99 6.89 -4.43 -4.06
N SER A 100 7.35 -5.04 -5.17
CA SER A 100 7.04 -4.55 -6.51
C SER A 100 5.55 -4.53 -6.78
N TRP A 101 4.82 -5.56 -6.36
CA TRP A 101 3.36 -5.61 -6.52
C TRP A 101 2.66 -4.54 -5.67
N ALA A 102 3.09 -4.33 -4.42
CA ALA A 102 2.58 -3.25 -3.59
C ALA A 102 2.76 -1.89 -4.27
N LYS A 103 3.96 -1.61 -4.79
CA LYS A 103 4.26 -0.37 -5.52
C LYS A 103 3.42 -0.24 -6.79
N LEU A 104 3.18 -1.34 -7.51
CA LEU A 104 2.33 -1.35 -8.69
C LEU A 104 0.89 -0.95 -8.37
N VAL A 105 0.30 -1.46 -7.29
CA VAL A 105 -1.03 -1.04 -6.82
C VAL A 105 -1.06 0.46 -6.51
N LEU A 106 -0.01 0.99 -5.86
CA LEU A 106 0.08 2.42 -5.53
C LEU A 106 0.17 3.29 -6.80
N ILE A 107 0.99 2.89 -7.78
CA ILE A 107 1.09 3.60 -9.07
C ILE A 107 -0.25 3.59 -9.79
N VAL A 108 -0.88 2.43 -9.93
CA VAL A 108 -2.15 2.31 -10.67
C VAL A 108 -3.31 2.99 -9.93
N GLY A 109 -3.28 3.01 -8.60
CA GLY A 109 -4.26 3.70 -7.77
C GLY A 109 -4.06 5.21 -7.64
N ASP A 110 -3.00 5.76 -8.23
CA ASP A 110 -2.56 7.16 -8.10
C ASP A 110 -2.36 7.58 -6.63
N TRP A 111 -1.71 6.70 -5.86
CA TRP A 111 -1.37 6.93 -4.45
C TRP A 111 0.14 7.13 -4.26
N PRO A 112 0.55 7.98 -3.30
CA PRO A 112 1.97 8.17 -2.99
C PRO A 112 2.70 6.85 -2.68
N MET A 113 3.86 6.64 -3.29
CA MET A 113 4.76 5.52 -2.97
C MET A 113 5.63 5.84 -1.73
N THR A 114 4.99 6.08 -0.58
CA THR A 114 5.69 6.28 0.69
C THR A 114 6.00 4.96 1.39
N ASP A 115 6.97 4.96 2.29
CA ASP A 115 7.29 3.80 3.13
C ASP A 115 6.08 3.31 3.92
N ALA A 116 5.22 4.24 4.39
CA ALA A 116 4.00 3.91 5.11
C ALA A 116 3.01 3.11 4.24
N ASN A 117 2.80 3.53 3.00
CA ASN A 117 1.90 2.85 2.06
C ASN A 117 2.45 1.50 1.62
N VAL A 118 3.73 1.41 1.30
CA VAL A 118 4.37 0.13 0.95
C VAL A 118 4.31 -0.82 2.15
N THR A 119 4.58 -0.33 3.36
CA THR A 119 4.52 -1.12 4.60
C THR A 119 3.13 -1.69 4.86
N VAL A 120 2.06 -0.88 4.77
CA VAL A 120 0.71 -1.40 5.04
C VAL A 120 0.28 -2.43 3.99
N MET A 121 0.60 -2.20 2.71
CA MET A 121 0.32 -3.16 1.63
C MET A 121 1.03 -4.50 1.83
N LEU A 122 2.30 -4.48 2.23
CA LEU A 122 3.06 -5.69 2.56
C LEU A 122 2.48 -6.43 3.76
N ARG A 123 2.13 -5.70 4.83
CA ARG A 123 1.51 -6.30 6.02
C ARG A 123 0.15 -6.92 5.69
N TRP A 124 -0.61 -6.29 4.80
CA TRP A 124 -1.89 -6.80 4.32
C TRP A 124 -1.74 -8.08 3.51
N MET A 125 -0.84 -8.11 2.52
CA MET A 125 -0.55 -9.33 1.75
C MET A 125 -0.15 -10.50 2.63
N ARG A 126 0.71 -10.25 3.64
CA ARG A 126 1.04 -11.29 4.63
C ARG A 126 -0.20 -11.84 5.32
N GLN A 127 -1.14 -10.97 5.67
CA GLN A 127 -2.34 -11.39 6.39
C GLN A 127 -3.28 -12.23 5.51
N GLU A 128 -3.27 -12.01 4.20
CA GLU A 128 -4.15 -12.68 3.24
C GLU A 128 -3.63 -14.02 2.73
N ASN A 129 -2.37 -14.09 2.32
CA ASN A 129 -1.78 -15.31 1.72
C ASN A 129 -0.48 -15.77 2.39
N GLY A 130 0.10 -14.95 3.28
CA GLY A 130 1.43 -15.21 3.85
C GLY A 130 2.57 -14.86 2.87
N PRO A 131 3.81 -14.63 3.37
CA PRO A 131 4.92 -14.20 2.51
C PRO A 131 5.41 -15.23 1.48
N PRO A 132 5.55 -16.54 1.79
CA PRO A 132 6.11 -17.51 0.84
C PRO A 132 5.25 -17.74 -0.41
N ASP A 133 3.94 -17.56 -0.32
CA ASP A 133 2.98 -17.84 -1.41
C ASP A 133 2.08 -16.62 -1.67
N TRP A 134 2.62 -15.41 -1.49
CA TRP A 134 1.85 -14.17 -1.56
C TRP A 134 1.14 -13.96 -2.90
N TRP A 135 1.61 -14.61 -3.97
CA TRP A 135 1.03 -14.55 -5.32
C TRP A 135 -0.03 -15.63 -5.59
N ASN A 136 -0.47 -16.39 -4.59
CA ASN A 136 -1.43 -17.47 -4.77
C ASN A 136 -2.65 -17.03 -5.61
N ARG A 137 -2.97 -17.81 -6.65
CA ARG A 137 -4.02 -17.49 -7.65
C ARG A 137 -3.86 -16.14 -8.37
N ASN A 138 -2.65 -15.59 -8.38
CA ASN A 138 -2.37 -14.21 -8.77
C ASN A 138 -3.27 -13.20 -8.02
N ASN A 139 -3.66 -13.48 -6.77
CA ASN A 139 -4.59 -12.64 -6.01
C ASN A 139 -4.06 -12.28 -4.61
N PRO A 140 -3.06 -11.39 -4.51
CA PRO A 140 -2.31 -11.19 -3.27
C PRO A 140 -3.09 -10.72 -2.06
N LEU A 141 -4.20 -10.00 -2.27
CA LEU A 141 -5.06 -9.52 -1.19
C LEU A 141 -6.39 -10.27 -1.06
N ASN A 142 -6.55 -11.41 -1.76
CA ASN A 142 -7.84 -12.11 -1.87
C ASN A 142 -8.95 -11.13 -2.32
N ASN A 143 -8.65 -10.29 -3.31
CA ASN A 143 -9.60 -9.35 -3.88
C ASN A 143 -10.66 -10.09 -4.69
N GLY A 144 -11.95 -9.95 -4.31
CA GLY A 144 -13.06 -10.56 -5.05
C GLY A 144 -13.41 -9.84 -6.35
N TYR A 145 -13.13 -8.54 -6.46
CA TYR A 145 -13.61 -7.71 -7.58
C TYR A 145 -12.89 -8.01 -8.90
N GLY A 146 -13.59 -8.63 -9.86
CA GLY A 146 -13.02 -8.97 -11.17
C GLY A 146 -12.21 -10.27 -11.21
N SER A 147 -12.09 -10.98 -10.08
CA SER A 147 -11.32 -12.23 -9.96
C SER A 147 -12.07 -13.49 -10.44
N GLY A 148 -13.35 -13.39 -10.80
CA GLY A 148 -14.19 -14.54 -11.16
C GLY A 148 -14.58 -15.47 -10.00
N GLY A 149 -14.16 -15.18 -8.77
CA GLY A 149 -14.58 -15.88 -7.55
C GLY A 149 -15.11 -14.89 -6.52
N GLY A 150 -16.37 -15.07 -6.10
CA GLY A 150 -16.95 -14.30 -5.00
C GLY A 150 -16.14 -14.45 -3.71
N ALA A 151 -16.23 -13.46 -2.82
CA ALA A 151 -15.57 -13.45 -1.52
C ALA A 151 -14.03 -13.63 -1.53
N GLY A 152 -13.34 -13.27 -2.62
CA GLY A 152 -11.87 -13.25 -2.65
C GLY A 152 -11.19 -14.56 -3.05
N LEU A 153 -11.98 -15.58 -3.41
CA LEU A 153 -11.48 -16.91 -3.78
C LEU A 153 -11.11 -17.04 -5.27
N GLY A 154 -11.37 -16.00 -6.06
CA GLY A 154 -11.03 -15.98 -7.48
C GLY A 154 -9.55 -15.78 -7.77
N SER A 155 -9.24 -15.73 -9.06
CA SER A 155 -7.89 -15.60 -9.62
C SER A 155 -7.85 -14.51 -10.69
N TYR A 156 -6.69 -13.91 -10.90
CA TYR A 156 -6.44 -13.04 -12.05
C TYR A 156 -5.54 -13.74 -13.07
N PRO A 157 -5.58 -13.32 -14.36
CA PRO A 157 -4.65 -13.84 -15.36
C PRO A 157 -3.19 -13.69 -14.95
N ASP A 158 -2.86 -12.55 -14.33
CA ASP A 158 -1.52 -12.20 -13.89
C ASP A 158 -1.56 -11.16 -12.75
N LEU A 159 -0.39 -10.91 -12.16
CA LEU A 159 -0.22 -9.98 -11.05
C LEU A 159 -0.39 -8.50 -11.43
N VAL A 160 -0.20 -8.11 -12.70
CA VAL A 160 -0.47 -6.75 -13.19
C VAL A 160 -1.97 -6.50 -13.21
N SER A 161 -2.74 -7.41 -13.82
CA SER A 161 -4.20 -7.43 -13.80
C SER A 161 -4.73 -7.38 -12.37
N ALA A 162 -4.16 -8.19 -11.47
CA ALA A 162 -4.54 -8.20 -10.06
C ALA A 162 -4.34 -6.84 -9.37
N ALA A 163 -3.23 -6.15 -9.67
CA ALA A 163 -2.95 -4.83 -9.11
C ALA A 163 -3.97 -3.78 -9.58
N GLU A 164 -4.33 -3.81 -10.87
CA GLU A 164 -5.35 -2.91 -11.42
C GLU A 164 -6.72 -3.10 -10.77
N TYR A 165 -7.17 -4.35 -10.69
CA TYR A 165 -8.46 -4.66 -10.08
C TYR A 165 -8.48 -4.39 -8.57
N CYS A 166 -7.35 -4.58 -7.89
CA CYS A 166 -7.18 -4.18 -6.50
C CYS A 166 -7.38 -2.67 -6.32
N ALA A 167 -6.65 -1.86 -7.09
CA ALA A 167 -6.76 -0.40 -7.05
C ALA A 167 -8.20 0.08 -7.35
N LYS A 168 -8.82 -0.46 -8.42
CA LYS A 168 -10.21 -0.16 -8.80
C LYS A 168 -11.19 -0.50 -7.66
N ASN A 169 -11.04 -1.65 -7.01
CA ASN A 169 -11.93 -2.04 -5.92
C ASN A 169 -11.79 -1.10 -4.71
N LEU A 170 -10.54 -0.78 -4.32
CA LEU A 170 -10.25 0.17 -3.25
C LEU A 170 -10.91 1.53 -3.50
N GLN A 171 -10.76 2.08 -4.71
CA GLN A 171 -11.35 3.36 -5.11
C GLN A 171 -12.88 3.35 -5.09
N GLN A 172 -13.52 2.21 -5.41
CA GLN A 172 -14.99 2.12 -5.48
C GLN A 172 -15.65 1.84 -4.13
N GLY A 173 -15.00 1.07 -3.25
CA GLY A 173 -15.67 0.49 -2.09
C GLY A 173 -15.10 0.86 -0.72
N TYR A 174 -13.91 1.47 -0.66
CA TYR A 174 -13.15 1.53 0.59
C TYR A 174 -12.59 2.92 0.90
N PRO A 175 -13.45 3.94 1.08
CA PRO A 175 -13.03 5.34 1.20
C PRO A 175 -12.09 5.60 2.38
N GLY A 176 -12.24 4.89 3.51
CA GLY A 176 -11.32 5.02 4.64
C GLY A 176 -9.90 4.51 4.35
N ILE A 177 -9.80 3.42 3.58
CA ILE A 177 -8.50 2.87 3.16
C ILE A 177 -7.87 3.82 2.14
N VAL A 178 -8.65 4.29 1.17
CA VAL A 178 -8.21 5.26 0.15
C VAL A 178 -7.70 6.54 0.80
N ALA A 179 -8.40 7.10 1.80
CA ALA A 179 -7.95 8.29 2.50
C ALA A 179 -6.60 8.06 3.21
N GLY A 180 -6.40 6.89 3.83
CA GLY A 180 -5.12 6.50 4.42
C GLY A 180 -3.99 6.39 3.39
N LEU A 181 -4.27 5.76 2.24
CA LEU A 181 -3.30 5.64 1.14
C LEU A 181 -2.98 7.00 0.50
N GLN A 182 -3.96 7.87 0.32
CA GLN A 182 -3.76 9.23 -0.19
C GLN A 182 -2.91 10.08 0.77
N ALA A 183 -3.15 9.96 2.08
CA ALA A 183 -2.33 10.64 3.07
C ALA A 183 -0.89 10.11 3.07
N GLY A 184 -0.71 8.78 3.04
CA GLY A 184 0.59 8.15 2.90
C GLY A 184 1.56 8.38 4.06
N THR A 185 1.05 8.79 5.23
CA THR A 185 1.90 9.21 6.37
C THR A 185 1.98 8.18 7.51
N ASN A 186 1.01 7.26 7.63
CA ASN A 186 0.95 6.33 8.77
C ASN A 186 0.37 4.98 8.36
N ALA A 187 1.21 3.94 8.36
CA ALA A 187 0.82 2.58 8.00
C ALA A 187 -0.21 1.99 8.98
N ASP A 188 -0.11 2.31 10.27
CA ASP A 188 -1.00 1.76 11.30
C ASP A 188 -2.39 2.41 11.25
N ALA A 189 -2.47 3.69 10.87
CA ALA A 189 -3.75 4.36 10.63
C ALA A 189 -4.48 3.75 9.42
N THR A 190 -3.76 3.50 8.32
CA THR A 190 -4.33 2.82 7.15
C THR A 190 -4.71 1.37 7.47
N ALA A 191 -3.91 0.66 8.28
CA ALA A 191 -4.25 -0.67 8.76
C ALA A 191 -5.53 -0.67 9.60
N ALA A 192 -5.72 0.30 10.49
CA ALA A 192 -6.95 0.45 11.26
C ALA A 192 -8.17 0.65 10.35
N ALA A 193 -8.05 1.42 9.27
CA ALA A 193 -9.10 1.58 8.27
C ALA A 193 -9.39 0.26 7.53
N ILE A 194 -8.37 -0.54 7.23
CA ILE A 194 -8.52 -1.89 6.65
C ILE A 194 -9.33 -2.78 7.60
N TRP A 195 -8.98 -2.83 8.90
CA TRP A 195 -9.66 -3.69 9.87
C TRP A 195 -11.13 -3.34 10.10
N ALA A 196 -11.45 -2.04 10.05
CA ALA A 196 -12.81 -1.55 10.19
C ALA A 196 -13.65 -1.74 8.91
N SER A 197 -13.04 -2.09 7.79
CA SER A 197 -13.72 -2.16 6.50
C SER A 197 -14.43 -3.50 6.25
N PRO A 198 -15.42 -3.53 5.33
CA PRO A 198 -16.03 -4.77 4.88
C PRO A 198 -15.04 -5.78 4.26
N TRP A 199 -13.89 -5.33 3.75
CA TRP A 199 -12.86 -6.23 3.21
C TRP A 199 -12.41 -7.21 4.26
N ALA A 200 -12.14 -6.69 5.46
CA ALA A 200 -11.69 -7.50 6.58
C ALA A 200 -12.75 -8.53 6.99
N SER A 201 -14.05 -8.27 6.80
CA SER A 201 -15.14 -9.12 7.33
C SER A 201 -14.90 -9.55 8.80
N SER A 202 -14.24 -8.70 9.60
CA SER A 202 -13.75 -8.97 10.97
C SER A 202 -12.63 -10.02 11.15
N HIS A 203 -11.99 -10.52 10.08
CA HIS A 203 -10.92 -11.53 10.11
C HIS A 203 -9.68 -11.13 10.93
N TYR A 204 -9.41 -9.83 11.07
CA TYR A 204 -8.22 -9.36 11.79
C TYR A 204 -8.47 -9.06 13.28
N ALA A 205 -9.66 -9.33 13.81
CA ALA A 205 -10.03 -9.11 15.20
C ALA A 205 -9.70 -7.67 15.70
N ASN A 206 -10.08 -6.66 14.92
CA ASN A 206 -9.75 -5.24 15.17
C ASN A 206 -8.23 -4.98 15.38
N GLY A 207 -7.40 -5.71 14.63
CA GLY A 207 -5.95 -5.58 14.67
C GLY A 207 -5.26 -6.54 15.64
N ALA A 208 -5.99 -7.26 16.50
CA ALA A 208 -5.39 -8.23 17.42
C ALA A 208 -4.64 -9.37 16.71
N HIS A 209 -5.03 -9.71 15.47
CA HIS A 209 -4.35 -10.70 14.64
C HIS A 209 -3.40 -10.08 13.61
N TRP A 210 -3.26 -8.75 13.59
CA TRP A 210 -2.44 -8.05 12.63
C TRP A 210 -1.00 -7.92 13.12
N SER A 211 -0.07 -8.54 12.41
CA SER A 211 1.35 -8.38 12.71
C SER A 211 1.88 -7.05 12.19
N THR A 212 2.75 -6.39 12.96
CA THR A 212 3.53 -5.21 12.54
C THR A 212 5.00 -5.53 12.25
N ARG A 213 5.41 -6.79 12.44
CA ARG A 213 6.77 -7.26 12.14
C ARG A 213 7.14 -6.96 10.68
N PRO A 214 8.43 -6.77 10.36
CA PRO A 214 8.89 -6.72 8.98
C PRO A 214 8.34 -7.90 8.17
N VAL A 215 7.98 -7.63 6.91
CA VAL A 215 7.50 -8.63 5.97
C VAL A 215 8.69 -9.05 5.11
N GLU A 216 8.86 -10.35 4.93
CA GLU A 216 9.88 -10.88 4.04
C GLU A 216 9.59 -10.46 2.59
N ILE A 217 10.62 -10.01 1.88
CA ILE A 217 10.49 -9.66 0.46
C ILE A 217 10.79 -10.89 -0.37
N VAL A 218 9.77 -11.37 -1.07
CA VAL A 218 9.82 -12.65 -1.81
C VAL A 218 9.47 -12.40 -3.27
N GLN A 219 10.28 -12.97 -4.17
CA GLN A 219 10.02 -12.93 -5.60
C GLN A 219 9.01 -14.01 -6.00
N ALA A 220 8.00 -13.61 -6.78
CA ALA A 220 7.09 -14.57 -7.42
C ALA A 220 7.70 -15.12 -8.72
N PRO A 221 7.30 -16.32 -9.18
CA PRO A 221 7.78 -16.87 -10.45
C PRO A 221 7.41 -15.95 -11.63
N ALA A 222 8.27 -15.93 -12.66
CA ALA A 222 8.09 -15.08 -13.84
C ALA A 222 6.71 -15.28 -14.51
N SER A 223 6.20 -16.51 -14.52
CA SER A 223 4.90 -16.87 -15.08
C SER A 223 3.73 -16.15 -14.40
N ALA A 224 3.83 -15.77 -13.11
CA ALA A 224 2.81 -14.99 -12.41
C ALA A 224 2.71 -13.54 -12.91
N TRP A 225 3.73 -13.08 -13.63
CA TRP A 225 3.85 -11.74 -14.20
C TRP A 225 3.67 -11.72 -15.73
N HIS A 226 3.21 -12.82 -16.34
CA HIS A 226 3.20 -13.02 -17.80
C HIS A 226 4.60 -12.85 -18.44
N ARG A 227 5.64 -13.35 -17.77
CA ARG A 227 7.02 -13.41 -18.27
C ARG A 227 7.52 -14.83 -18.40
#